data_AF-A0A0C1L052-F1
#
_entry.id   AF-A0A0C1L052-F1
#
_cell.length_a   1.000
_cell.length_b   1.000
_cell.length_c   1.000
_cell.angle_alpha   90.00
_cell.angle_beta   90.00
_cell.angle_gamma   90.00
#
_symmetry.space_group_name_H-M   'P 1'
#
loop_
_entity.id
_entity.type
_entity.pdbx_description
1 polymer ?
#
loop_
_entity_poly.entity_id
_entity_poly.type
_entity_poly.pdbx_seq_one_letter_code
_entity_poly.pdbx_strand_id
1 'polypeptide(L)'
;MGSGAGFNPGSMGMINPASAGVLNPAFAREDENLSSFNEPIVESGISLEEGQSPFGEQYILQGKEKEAFQKDYNSIANRWRQIETDWLENAASIAMRVTALTNNTSLAMAIEFGDSGRVVLLPGDAQSGNWMGWHKPTVMRSLKKKGGKDTAELLANTIFYKVGHHGSHNGTASVSGLNHVQNDDLVVFMPLVQDKVPSAWGGSENFPDKSLYRVLIEKSRGRLVRTDVGVIQDARAKKFRAELKASEKKEFTDSFKKGPNWVEYVIKG
;
A
#
# COMPACT_ATOMS: atom_id res chain seq x y z
N MET A 1 56.45 -29.79 -39.04
CA MET A 1 55.51 -28.66 -39.01
C MET A 1 54.22 -29.16 -38.38
N GLY A 2 53.98 -28.79 -37.12
CA GLY A 2 52.81 -29.20 -36.35
C GLY A 2 52.74 -28.27 -35.14
N SER A 3 52.03 -27.16 -35.28
CA SER A 3 51.80 -26.18 -34.23
C SER A 3 50.41 -26.39 -33.66
N GLY A 4 50.34 -26.93 -32.44
CA GLY A 4 49.13 -26.95 -31.63
C GLY A 4 48.83 -25.55 -31.10
N ALA A 5 47.61 -25.08 -31.31
CA ALA A 5 47.07 -23.88 -30.69
C ALA A 5 46.17 -24.29 -29.51
N GLY A 6 46.52 -23.77 -28.33
CA GLY A 6 45.87 -24.06 -27.06
C GLY A 6 44.44 -23.51 -26.97
N PHE A 7 43.62 -24.25 -26.23
CA PHE A 7 42.26 -23.89 -25.88
C PHE A 7 42.30 -22.87 -24.73
N ASN A 8 41.73 -21.68 -24.94
CA ASN A 8 41.62 -20.62 -23.93
C ASN A 8 40.16 -20.55 -23.45
N PRO A 9 39.81 -20.99 -22.22
CA PRO A 9 38.46 -20.91 -21.71
C PRO A 9 38.25 -19.53 -21.07
N GLY A 10 37.90 -18.54 -21.88
CA GLY A 10 37.63 -17.18 -21.42
C GLY A 10 36.57 -16.50 -22.27
N SER A 11 35.29 -16.74 -21.97
CA SER A 11 34.18 -15.79 -22.16
C SER A 11 32.83 -16.41 -21.78
N MET A 12 32.68 -16.84 -20.52
CA MET A 12 31.35 -16.76 -19.90
C MET A 12 31.16 -15.31 -19.48
N GLY A 13 30.31 -14.59 -20.22
CA GLY A 13 29.89 -13.24 -19.86
C GLY A 13 29.24 -13.26 -18.49
N MET A 14 30.00 -12.84 -17.47
CA MET A 14 29.45 -12.51 -16.17
C MET A 14 28.50 -11.33 -16.35
N ILE A 15 27.20 -11.57 -16.19
CA ILE A 15 26.23 -10.50 -15.96
C ILE A 15 26.60 -9.91 -14.59
N ASN A 16 27.15 -8.70 -14.61
CA ASN A 16 27.49 -7.93 -13.44
C ASN A 16 26.21 -7.66 -12.61
N PRO A 17 26.09 -8.12 -11.36
CA PRO A 17 24.89 -7.93 -10.54
C PRO A 17 24.72 -6.49 -10.02
N ALA A 18 25.54 -5.54 -10.48
CA ALA A 18 25.51 -4.14 -10.05
C ALA A 18 24.38 -3.27 -10.65
N SER A 19 23.43 -3.83 -11.42
CA SER A 19 22.27 -3.08 -11.95
C SER A 19 20.99 -3.20 -11.11
N ALA A 20 21.00 -3.98 -10.03
CA ALA A 20 19.94 -3.91 -9.02
C ALA A 20 20.13 -2.62 -8.21
N GLY A 21 19.49 -1.54 -8.67
CA GLY A 21 19.56 -0.23 -8.03
C GLY A 21 19.32 -0.35 -6.52
N VAL A 22 20.35 -0.03 -5.74
CA VAL A 22 20.23 0.18 -4.29
C VAL A 22 19.19 1.28 -4.11
N LEU A 23 18.05 0.94 -3.48
CA LEU A 23 17.02 1.92 -3.18
C LEU A 23 17.64 3.10 -2.42
N ASN A 24 17.10 4.30 -2.66
CA ASN A 24 17.52 5.52 -1.97
C ASN A 24 17.66 5.25 -0.46
N PRO A 25 18.85 5.43 0.16
CA PRO A 25 19.07 5.11 1.56
C PRO A 25 18.12 5.86 2.52
N ALA A 26 17.51 6.97 2.10
CA ALA A 26 16.45 7.63 2.86
C ALA A 26 15.17 6.76 3.00
N PHE A 27 14.79 6.03 1.94
CA PHE A 27 13.60 5.17 1.92
C PHE A 27 13.83 3.82 2.62
N ALA A 28 15.08 3.42 2.85
CA ALA A 28 15.43 2.18 3.56
C ALA A 28 15.64 2.38 5.08
N ARG A 29 16.07 3.58 5.52
CA ARG A 29 16.40 3.88 6.93
C ARG A 29 15.19 3.93 7.87
N GLU A 30 13.99 4.19 7.35
CA GLU A 30 12.78 4.32 8.18
C GLU A 30 12.15 2.95 8.55
N ASP A 31 12.44 1.90 7.78
CA ASP A 31 11.98 0.53 8.08
C ASP A 31 12.76 -0.14 9.24
N GLU A 32 14.01 0.31 9.51
CA GLU A 32 14.90 -0.32 10.51
C GLU A 32 14.77 0.27 11.92
N ASN A 33 14.08 1.41 12.08
CA ASN A 33 14.10 2.18 13.32
C ASN A 33 12.72 2.27 14.00
N LEU A 34 12.25 1.16 14.56
CA LEU A 34 11.05 1.12 15.42
C LEU A 34 11.25 1.77 16.80
N SER A 35 12.44 2.30 17.11
CA SER A 35 12.71 2.94 18.40
C SER A 35 12.29 4.43 18.45
N SER A 36 11.87 5.00 17.33
CA SER A 36 11.57 6.44 17.20
C SER A 36 10.14 6.75 16.77
N PHE A 37 9.13 6.06 17.33
CA PHE A 37 7.76 6.56 17.31
C PHE A 37 7.60 7.77 18.27
N ASN A 38 8.26 8.87 17.93
CA ASN A 38 8.02 10.20 18.50
C ASN A 38 7.43 11.16 17.45
N GLU A 39 7.05 10.65 16.27
CA GLU A 39 6.17 11.36 15.34
C GLU A 39 4.87 11.69 16.08
N PRO A 40 4.39 12.94 16.04
CA PRO A 40 3.07 13.24 16.56
C PRO A 40 2.09 12.36 15.79
N ILE A 41 1.40 11.48 16.52
CA ILE A 41 0.30 10.69 16.00
C ILE A 41 -0.59 11.69 15.28
N VAL A 42 -0.64 11.63 13.95
CA VAL A 42 -1.57 12.46 13.18
C VAL A 42 -2.94 12.01 13.61
N GLU A 43 -3.52 12.80 14.50
CA GLU A 43 -4.85 12.70 15.04
C GLU A 43 -5.81 12.91 13.86
N SER A 44 -5.96 11.89 13.01
CA SER A 44 -7.09 11.76 12.11
C SER A 44 -8.32 11.30 12.89
N GLY A 45 -8.49 11.84 14.10
CA GLY A 45 -9.79 11.95 14.69
C GLY A 45 -10.61 12.83 13.76
N ILE A 46 -11.80 12.36 13.40
CA ILE A 46 -12.86 13.30 13.08
C ILE A 46 -12.95 14.17 14.33
N SER A 47 -12.49 15.42 14.26
CA SER A 47 -12.88 16.41 15.25
C SER A 47 -14.38 16.50 15.13
N LEU A 48 -15.11 15.79 15.99
CA LEU A 48 -16.51 16.08 16.18
C LEU A 48 -16.52 17.51 16.70
N GLU A 49 -16.87 18.46 15.82
CA GLU A 49 -17.17 19.81 16.30
C GLU A 49 -18.18 19.65 17.42
N GLU A 50 -17.92 20.35 18.53
CA GLU A 50 -18.74 20.30 19.73
C GLU A 50 -20.22 20.52 19.35
N GLY A 51 -21.04 19.46 19.36
CA GLY A 51 -22.44 19.50 18.93
C GLY A 51 -22.82 18.71 17.67
N GLN A 52 -21.90 18.06 16.96
CA GLN A 52 -22.26 17.18 15.85
C GLN A 52 -22.58 15.74 16.32
N SER A 53 -23.86 15.36 16.22
CA SER A 53 -24.33 13.99 16.41
C SER A 53 -23.89 13.10 15.24
N PRO A 54 -23.40 11.86 15.48
CA PRO A 54 -23.10 10.91 14.42
C PRO A 54 -24.37 10.32 13.76
N PHE A 55 -25.55 10.60 14.33
CA PHE A 55 -26.84 10.15 13.82
C PHE A 55 -27.50 11.25 12.97
N GLY A 56 -28.13 10.87 11.86
CA GLY A 56 -28.87 11.79 10.99
C GLY A 56 -29.97 12.55 11.71
N GLU A 57 -30.36 13.71 11.18
CA GLU A 57 -31.30 14.66 11.82
C GLU A 57 -32.62 14.01 12.26
N GLN A 58 -33.08 12.98 11.54
CA GLN A 58 -34.30 12.24 11.88
C GLN A 58 -34.23 11.51 13.23
N TYR A 59 -33.04 11.32 13.80
CA TYR A 59 -32.83 10.68 15.10
C TYR A 59 -32.61 11.70 16.23
N ILE A 60 -32.68 13.00 15.94
CA ILE A 60 -32.51 14.07 16.92
C ILE A 60 -33.89 14.47 17.46
N LEU A 61 -34.16 14.14 18.72
CA LEU A 61 -35.38 14.59 19.41
C LEU A 61 -35.42 16.12 19.50
N GLN A 62 -36.58 16.72 19.22
CA GLN A 62 -36.78 18.17 19.24
C GLN A 62 -37.92 18.59 20.19
N GLY A 63 -37.91 19.86 20.59
CA GLY A 63 -38.99 20.50 21.36
C GLY A 63 -39.38 19.74 22.63
N LYS A 64 -40.69 19.59 22.85
CA LYS A 64 -41.25 18.99 24.08
C LYS A 64 -40.89 17.52 24.27
N GLU A 65 -40.64 16.78 23.19
CA GLU A 65 -40.24 15.37 23.28
C GLU A 65 -38.81 15.25 23.82
N LYS A 66 -37.91 16.16 23.41
CA LYS A 66 -36.56 16.26 23.97
C LYS A 66 -36.61 16.59 25.46
N GLU A 67 -37.43 17.56 25.87
CA GLU A 67 -37.57 17.96 27.27
C GLU A 67 -38.11 16.83 28.16
N ALA A 68 -39.14 16.12 27.68
CA ALA A 68 -39.72 14.98 28.39
C ALA A 68 -38.72 13.83 28.52
N PHE A 69 -38.02 13.51 27.42
CA PHE A 69 -36.98 12.48 27.42
C PHE A 69 -35.82 12.84 28.34
N GLN A 70 -35.31 14.07 28.28
CA GLN A 70 -34.20 14.51 29.15
C GLN A 70 -34.59 14.47 30.63
N LYS A 71 -35.83 14.88 30.97
CA LYS A 71 -36.32 14.81 32.35
C LYS A 71 -36.40 13.37 32.87
N ASP A 72 -36.88 12.44 32.03
CA ASP A 72 -36.94 11.02 32.38
C ASP A 72 -35.54 10.39 32.44
N TYR A 73 -34.70 10.63 31.43
CA TYR A 73 -33.33 10.15 31.34
C TYR A 73 -32.49 10.61 32.55
N ASN A 74 -32.60 11.89 32.93
CA ASN A 74 -31.87 12.49 34.06
C ASN A 74 -32.48 12.20 35.44
N SER A 75 -33.57 11.42 35.52
CA SER A 75 -34.20 11.09 36.80
C SER A 75 -33.37 10.11 37.63
N ILE A 76 -33.53 10.17 38.96
CA ILE A 76 -32.82 9.29 39.89
C ILE A 76 -33.10 7.80 39.58
N ALA A 77 -34.34 7.47 39.22
CA ALA A 77 -34.76 6.11 38.90
C ALA A 77 -34.07 5.55 37.64
N ASN A 78 -33.64 6.42 36.73
CA ASN A 78 -32.99 6.06 35.47
C ASN A 78 -31.48 6.29 35.47
N ARG A 79 -30.88 6.66 36.62
CA ARG A 79 -29.44 6.95 36.69
C ARG A 79 -28.56 5.76 36.29
N TRP A 80 -29.01 4.53 36.55
CA TRP A 80 -28.28 3.29 36.23
C TRP A 80 -28.09 3.03 34.72
N ARG A 81 -28.89 3.65 33.85
CA ARG A 81 -28.81 3.51 32.39
C ARG A 81 -28.24 4.74 31.69
N GLN A 82 -27.84 5.75 32.48
CA GLN A 82 -27.16 6.91 31.93
C GLN A 82 -25.75 6.51 31.51
N ILE A 83 -25.32 7.02 30.36
CA ILE A 83 -23.91 7.03 29.98
C ILE A 83 -23.38 8.39 30.43
N GLU A 84 -22.59 8.42 31.49
CA GLU A 84 -21.99 9.67 31.99
C GLU A 84 -20.93 10.19 31.01
N THR A 85 -20.75 11.51 30.97
CA THR A 85 -19.74 12.19 30.14
C THR A 85 -18.34 11.64 30.37
N ASP A 86 -18.01 11.24 31.60
CA ASP A 86 -16.72 10.64 31.96
C ASP A 86 -16.44 9.33 31.19
N TRP A 87 -17.48 8.54 30.88
CA TRP A 87 -17.36 7.34 30.04
C TRP A 87 -17.33 7.69 28.57
N LEU A 88 -18.11 8.67 28.12
CA LEU A 88 -18.21 9.03 26.70
C LEU A 88 -16.91 9.65 26.18
N GLU A 89 -16.31 10.58 26.91
CA GLU A 89 -15.08 11.28 26.53
C GLU A 89 -13.86 10.33 26.51
N ASN A 90 -13.77 9.45 27.51
CA ASN A 90 -12.69 8.47 27.59
C ASN A 90 -12.90 7.29 26.65
N ALA A 91 -14.12 6.77 26.48
CA ALA A 91 -14.38 5.64 25.60
C ALA A 91 -14.24 6.02 24.12
N ALA A 92 -14.65 7.22 23.72
CA ALA A 92 -14.46 7.69 22.35
C ALA A 92 -12.98 7.88 22.03
N SER A 93 -12.22 8.53 22.92
CA SER A 93 -10.77 8.71 22.75
C SER A 93 -10.02 7.37 22.80
N ILE A 94 -10.41 6.44 23.68
CA ILE A 94 -9.86 5.07 23.71
C ILE A 94 -10.25 4.30 22.46
N ALA A 95 -11.50 4.35 21.99
CA ALA A 95 -11.92 3.66 20.78
C ALA A 95 -11.18 4.18 19.56
N MET A 96 -11.05 5.51 19.42
CA MET A 96 -10.25 6.13 18.35
C MET A 96 -8.77 5.76 18.45
N ARG A 97 -8.20 5.76 19.66
CA ARG A 97 -6.83 5.29 19.88
C ARG A 97 -6.69 3.81 19.58
N VAL A 98 -7.63 2.97 19.98
CA VAL A 98 -7.64 1.53 19.67
C VAL A 98 -7.76 1.33 18.17
N THR A 99 -8.62 2.06 17.46
CA THR A 99 -8.73 2.04 16.00
C THR A 99 -7.41 2.46 15.34
N ALA A 100 -6.79 3.55 15.80
CA ALA A 100 -5.49 4.03 15.32
C ALA A 100 -4.33 3.07 15.68
N LEU A 101 -4.44 2.36 16.81
CA LEU A 101 -3.49 1.32 17.24
C LEU A 101 -3.76 -0.03 16.54
N THR A 102 -4.97 -0.26 16.02
CA THR A 102 -5.34 -1.36 15.11
C THR A 102 -5.07 -1.03 13.65
N ASN A 103 -4.07 -0.18 13.40
CA ASN A 103 -3.31 -0.30 12.18
C ASN A 103 -2.74 -1.73 12.10
N ASN A 104 -2.56 -2.27 10.89
CA ASN A 104 -1.96 -3.59 10.64
C ASN A 104 -2.91 -4.82 10.58
N THR A 105 -4.19 -4.64 10.30
CA THR A 105 -5.19 -5.73 10.17
C THR A 105 -5.54 -6.09 8.72
N SER A 106 -4.84 -5.50 7.74
CA SER A 106 -5.11 -5.72 6.32
C SER A 106 -4.92 -7.18 5.91
N LEU A 107 -5.96 -7.74 5.29
CA LEU A 107 -5.85 -9.00 4.57
C LEU A 107 -5.15 -8.74 3.24
N ALA A 108 -3.92 -9.23 3.11
CA ALA A 108 -3.21 -9.24 1.84
C ALA A 108 -3.50 -10.53 1.06
N MET A 109 -3.53 -10.41 -0.26
CA MET A 109 -3.73 -11.51 -1.18
C MET A 109 -2.63 -11.53 -2.23
N ALA A 110 -2.09 -12.72 -2.49
CA ALA A 110 -1.21 -12.99 -3.61
C ALA A 110 -1.85 -14.13 -4.44
N ILE A 111 -2.02 -13.91 -5.74
CA ILE A 111 -2.60 -14.89 -6.67
C ILE A 111 -1.51 -15.31 -7.64
N GLU A 112 -1.15 -16.59 -7.64
CA GLU A 112 -0.16 -17.16 -8.55
C GLU A 112 -0.86 -17.83 -9.75
N PHE A 113 -0.38 -17.54 -10.95
CA PHE A 113 -0.74 -18.28 -12.15
C PHE A 113 0.10 -19.56 -12.22
N GLY A 114 -0.54 -20.73 -12.09
CA GLY A 114 0.16 -22.01 -11.93
C GLY A 114 1.14 -22.37 -13.05
N ASP A 115 0.85 -21.98 -14.29
CA ASP A 115 1.67 -22.37 -15.45
C ASP A 115 2.96 -21.53 -15.57
N SER A 116 2.91 -20.24 -15.21
CA SER A 116 4.03 -19.31 -15.36
C SER A 116 4.71 -18.96 -14.03
N GLY A 117 4.04 -19.24 -12.90
CA GLY A 117 4.45 -18.81 -11.57
C GLY A 117 4.32 -17.30 -11.34
N ARG A 118 3.74 -16.53 -12.29
CA ARG A 118 3.54 -15.08 -12.19
C ARG A 118 2.56 -14.76 -11.06
N VAL A 119 2.81 -13.67 -10.34
CA VAL A 119 2.02 -13.31 -9.15
C VAL A 119 1.35 -11.94 -9.30
N VAL A 120 0.08 -11.88 -8.90
CA VAL A 120 -0.69 -10.65 -8.66
C VAL A 120 -0.70 -10.38 -7.16
N LEU A 121 -0.15 -9.24 -6.74
CA LEU A 121 -0.04 -8.86 -5.34
C LEU A 121 -1.01 -7.72 -4.99
N LEU A 122 -1.89 -7.99 -4.03
CA LEU A 122 -2.94 -7.10 -3.54
C LEU A 122 -2.81 -6.97 -2.01
N PRO A 123 -1.95 -6.06 -1.51
CA PRO A 123 -1.68 -5.94 -0.07
C PRO A 123 -2.77 -5.19 0.72
N GLY A 124 -3.88 -4.78 0.07
CA GLY A 124 -4.89 -3.92 0.70
C GLY A 124 -4.28 -2.59 1.14
N ASP A 125 -4.50 -2.22 2.40
CA ASP A 125 -3.88 -1.08 3.08
C ASP A 125 -2.90 -1.57 4.17
N ALA A 126 -2.19 -2.66 3.89
CA ALA A 126 -1.18 -3.21 4.78
C ALA A 126 -0.13 -2.16 5.13
N GLN A 127 0.25 -2.09 6.40
CA GLN A 127 1.28 -1.18 6.90
C GLN A 127 2.58 -1.93 7.20
N SER A 128 3.66 -1.22 7.57
CA SER A 128 5.00 -1.79 7.81
C SER A 128 4.99 -3.05 8.69
N GLY A 129 4.15 -3.08 9.74
CA GLY A 129 3.95 -4.25 10.60
C GLY A 129 3.52 -5.52 9.86
N ASN A 130 2.70 -5.40 8.81
CA ASN A 130 2.14 -6.51 8.06
C ASN A 130 3.23 -7.11 7.20
N TRP A 131 3.94 -6.24 6.47
CA TRP A 131 5.07 -6.59 5.63
C TRP A 131 6.13 -7.35 6.42
N MET A 132 6.57 -6.81 7.57
CA MET A 132 7.49 -7.53 8.46
C MET A 132 6.91 -8.84 9.00
N GLY A 133 5.62 -8.85 9.33
CA GLY A 133 4.91 -10.02 9.82
C GLY A 133 4.93 -11.19 8.84
N TRP A 134 4.82 -10.93 7.54
CA TRP A 134 4.81 -11.96 6.50
C TRP A 134 6.18 -12.63 6.30
N HIS A 135 7.28 -11.95 6.65
CA HIS A 135 8.63 -12.51 6.63
C HIS A 135 8.99 -13.31 7.89
N LYS A 136 8.08 -13.41 8.89
CA LYS A 136 8.34 -14.21 10.08
C LYS A 136 8.53 -15.69 9.70
N PRO A 137 9.56 -16.38 10.22
CA PRO A 137 9.81 -17.79 9.87
C PRO A 137 8.62 -18.72 10.14
N THR A 138 7.80 -18.42 11.15
CA THR A 138 6.58 -19.17 11.45
C THR A 138 5.54 -19.05 10.33
N VAL A 139 5.38 -17.87 9.74
CA VAL A 139 4.46 -17.62 8.62
C VAL A 139 5.00 -18.27 7.35
N MET A 140 6.26 -18.04 7.00
CA MET A 140 6.89 -18.62 5.81
C MET A 140 6.84 -20.16 5.82
N ARG A 141 7.18 -20.79 6.95
CA ARG A 141 7.06 -22.25 7.10
C ARG A 141 5.62 -22.75 6.99
N SER A 142 4.65 -21.99 7.49
CA SER A 142 3.23 -22.34 7.38
C SER A 142 2.76 -22.32 5.92
N LEU A 143 3.18 -21.31 5.13
CA LEU A 143 2.89 -21.23 3.69
C LEU A 143 3.50 -22.41 2.94
N LYS A 144 4.78 -22.69 3.16
CA LYS A 144 5.48 -23.83 2.56
C LYS A 144 4.84 -25.18 2.92
N LYS A 145 4.45 -25.37 4.19
CA LYS A 145 3.80 -26.62 4.65
C LYS A 145 2.45 -26.86 3.97
N LYS A 146 1.76 -25.81 3.54
CA LYS A 146 0.51 -25.90 2.75
C LYS A 146 0.77 -26.13 1.26
N GLY A 147 2.01 -26.35 0.85
CA GLY A 147 2.41 -26.56 -0.55
C GLY A 147 2.54 -25.28 -1.36
N GLY A 148 2.47 -24.11 -0.73
CA GLY A 148 2.61 -22.81 -1.40
C GLY A 148 4.04 -22.28 -1.43
N LYS A 149 4.21 -21.14 -2.09
CA LYS A 149 5.42 -20.30 -2.02
C LYS A 149 5.47 -19.51 -0.71
N ASP A 150 6.67 -19.22 -0.23
CA ASP A 150 6.84 -18.27 0.87
C ASP A 150 6.74 -16.82 0.38
N THR A 151 6.74 -15.88 1.33
CA THR A 151 6.61 -14.45 1.06
C THR A 151 7.66 -13.93 0.08
N ALA A 152 8.93 -14.34 0.21
CA ALA A 152 9.99 -13.83 -0.65
C ALA A 152 9.83 -14.33 -2.09
N GLU A 153 9.46 -15.60 -2.27
CA GLU A 153 9.17 -16.18 -3.58
C GLU A 153 7.96 -15.55 -4.26
N LEU A 154 6.90 -15.23 -3.50
CA LEU A 154 5.71 -14.56 -4.03
C LEU A 154 6.05 -13.13 -4.49
N LEU A 155 6.83 -12.39 -3.69
CA LEU A 155 7.25 -11.03 -4.04
C LEU A 155 8.16 -11.03 -5.27
N ALA A 156 9.12 -11.95 -5.36
CA ALA A 156 10.03 -12.06 -6.50
C ALA A 156 9.30 -12.31 -7.82
N ASN A 157 8.20 -13.08 -7.78
CA ASN A 157 7.41 -13.41 -8.97
C ASN A 157 6.27 -12.41 -9.26
N THR A 158 6.16 -11.33 -8.50
CA THR A 158 5.08 -10.34 -8.66
C THR A 158 5.22 -9.56 -9.96
N ILE A 159 4.23 -9.67 -10.85
CA ILE A 159 4.13 -8.91 -12.11
C ILE A 159 3.08 -7.80 -12.06
N PHE A 160 2.15 -7.87 -11.12
CA PHE A 160 1.16 -6.83 -10.89
C PHE A 160 1.11 -6.51 -9.42
N TYR A 161 1.26 -5.23 -9.09
CA TYR A 161 1.26 -4.75 -7.72
C TYR A 161 0.25 -3.63 -7.53
N LYS A 162 -0.78 -3.86 -6.70
CA LYS A 162 -1.61 -2.76 -6.18
C LYS A 162 -0.82 -2.05 -5.08
N VAL A 163 -0.54 -0.77 -5.26
CA VAL A 163 0.13 0.05 -4.24
C VAL A 163 -0.72 0.06 -2.97
N GLY A 164 -0.06 -0.20 -1.84
CA GLY A 164 -0.69 -0.20 -0.54
C GLY A 164 -1.07 1.22 -0.11
N HIS A 165 -2.21 1.35 0.58
CA HIS A 165 -2.61 2.59 1.26
C HIS A 165 -2.47 3.85 0.38
N HIS A 166 -2.97 3.76 -0.85
CA HIS A 166 -3.01 4.85 -1.83
C HIS A 166 -1.65 5.42 -2.30
N GLY A 167 -0.52 4.82 -1.94
CA GLY A 167 0.82 5.39 -2.18
C GLY A 167 1.38 6.16 -0.99
N SER A 168 0.89 5.86 0.21
CA SER A 168 1.55 6.23 1.46
C SER A 168 2.81 5.39 1.66
N HIS A 169 3.89 6.03 2.13
CA HIS A 169 5.12 5.35 2.53
C HIS A 169 4.84 4.25 3.58
N ASN A 170 3.99 4.57 4.56
CA ASN A 170 3.63 3.64 5.64
C ASN A 170 2.90 2.38 5.13
N GLY A 171 2.28 2.44 3.96
CA GLY A 171 1.57 1.31 3.35
C GLY A 171 2.38 0.52 2.31
N THR A 172 3.56 1.02 1.94
CA THR A 172 4.38 0.41 0.88
C THR A 172 5.80 0.19 1.41
N ALA A 173 6.01 -0.96 2.05
CA ALA A 173 7.29 -1.26 2.66
C ALA A 173 8.44 -1.34 1.65
N SER A 174 9.59 -0.82 2.05
CA SER A 174 10.82 -0.80 1.27
C SER A 174 11.53 -2.14 1.39
N VAL A 175 12.11 -2.39 2.58
CA VAL A 175 13.01 -3.51 2.85
C VAL A 175 12.23 -4.81 2.82
N SER A 176 11.11 -4.85 3.55
CA SER A 176 10.25 -6.03 3.64
C SER A 176 9.24 -6.15 2.48
N GLY A 177 9.23 -5.22 1.53
CA GLY A 177 8.29 -5.19 0.40
C GLY A 177 8.98 -5.06 -0.95
N LEU A 178 9.04 -3.84 -1.48
CA LEU A 178 9.47 -3.55 -2.86
C LEU A 178 10.88 -4.04 -3.19
N ASN A 179 11.78 -4.19 -2.21
CA ASN A 179 13.12 -4.76 -2.43
C ASN A 179 13.08 -6.20 -2.95
N HIS A 180 12.08 -6.97 -2.52
CA HIS A 180 11.90 -8.35 -2.95
C HIS A 180 11.18 -8.47 -4.30
N VAL A 181 10.56 -7.39 -4.79
CA VAL A 181 9.95 -7.37 -6.13
C VAL A 181 11.04 -7.13 -7.17
N GLN A 182 11.31 -8.16 -7.97
CA GLN A 182 12.45 -8.19 -8.91
C GLN A 182 12.04 -8.48 -10.36
N ASN A 183 10.74 -8.60 -10.63
CA ASN A 183 10.27 -8.99 -11.95
C ASN A 183 10.29 -7.81 -12.95
N ASP A 184 10.96 -8.00 -14.09
CA ASP A 184 11.07 -7.01 -15.17
C ASP A 184 9.75 -6.77 -15.92
N ASP A 185 8.70 -7.55 -15.67
CA ASP A 185 7.35 -7.36 -16.22
C ASP A 185 6.44 -6.55 -15.28
N LEU A 186 6.96 -6.07 -14.14
CA LEU A 186 6.16 -5.40 -13.10
C LEU A 186 5.36 -4.20 -13.64
N VAL A 187 4.06 -4.25 -13.37
CA VAL A 187 3.09 -3.17 -13.53
C VAL A 187 2.58 -2.77 -12.15
N VAL A 188 2.60 -1.47 -11.88
CA VAL A 188 2.18 -0.90 -10.61
C VAL A 188 0.85 -0.17 -10.78
N PHE A 189 -0.10 -0.47 -9.91
CA PHE A 189 -1.43 0.13 -9.91
C PHE A 189 -1.65 0.90 -8.63
N MET A 190 -1.74 2.22 -8.72
CA MET A 190 -1.89 3.12 -7.58
C MET A 190 -3.34 3.63 -7.52
N PRO A 191 -4.13 3.17 -6.52
CA PRO A 191 -5.44 3.74 -6.25
C PRO A 191 -5.25 5.12 -5.62
N LEU A 192 -5.28 6.17 -6.42
CA LEU A 192 -5.13 7.55 -5.97
C LEU A 192 -5.94 8.48 -6.86
N VAL A 193 -6.66 9.39 -6.21
CA VAL A 193 -7.33 10.53 -6.84
C VAL A 193 -6.73 11.80 -6.24
N GLN A 194 -5.85 12.45 -7.01
CA GLN A 194 -4.94 13.49 -6.49
C GLN A 194 -5.66 14.65 -5.78
N ASP A 195 -6.77 15.12 -6.33
CA ASP A 195 -7.54 16.26 -5.81
C ASP A 195 -8.44 15.91 -4.62
N LYS A 196 -8.48 14.63 -4.23
CA LYS A 196 -9.24 14.13 -3.08
C LYS A 196 -8.35 13.70 -1.92
N VAL A 197 -7.04 13.96 -2.00
CA VAL A 197 -6.11 13.69 -0.89
C VAL A 197 -6.47 14.59 0.31
N PRO A 198 -6.79 14.01 1.48
CA PRO A 198 -7.07 14.78 2.68
C PRO A 198 -5.87 15.63 3.13
N SER A 199 -6.14 16.83 3.66
CA SER A 199 -5.09 17.69 4.22
C SER A 199 -4.32 17.03 5.37
N ALA A 200 -5.00 16.16 6.14
CA ALA A 200 -4.37 15.35 7.20
C ALA A 200 -3.26 14.41 6.69
N TRP A 201 -3.22 14.10 5.39
CA TRP A 201 -2.17 13.28 4.77
C TRP A 201 -1.04 14.13 4.16
N GLY A 202 -0.98 15.42 4.50
CA GLY A 202 -0.04 16.38 3.91
C GLY A 202 -0.56 17.06 2.63
N GLY A 203 -1.80 16.77 2.24
CA GLY A 203 -2.47 17.38 1.09
C GLY A 203 -1.97 16.87 -0.27
N SER A 204 -2.68 17.29 -1.32
CA SER A 204 -2.44 16.85 -2.70
C SER A 204 -1.07 17.26 -3.26
N GLU A 205 -0.33 18.15 -2.62
CA GLU A 205 1.00 18.56 -3.09
C GLU A 205 2.13 17.63 -2.62
N ASN A 206 1.93 16.97 -1.48
CA ASN A 206 2.93 16.13 -0.83
C ASN A 206 2.65 14.64 -0.97
N PHE A 207 1.46 14.28 -1.44
CA PHE A 207 1.03 12.90 -1.69
C PHE A 207 0.97 12.60 -3.19
N PRO A 208 1.33 11.39 -3.68
CA PRO A 208 1.99 10.33 -2.94
C PRO A 208 3.41 10.76 -2.55
N ASP A 209 4.01 10.06 -1.59
CA ASP A 209 5.40 10.34 -1.19
C ASP A 209 6.32 10.34 -2.43
N LYS A 210 7.11 11.42 -2.58
CA LYS A 210 7.92 11.65 -3.78
C LYS A 210 9.02 10.59 -3.93
N SER A 211 9.56 10.10 -2.81
CA SER A 211 10.60 9.07 -2.82
C SER A 211 10.03 7.72 -3.25
N LEU A 212 8.91 7.31 -2.66
CA LEU A 212 8.16 6.11 -3.03
C LEU A 212 7.73 6.18 -4.50
N TYR A 213 7.16 7.30 -4.93
CA TYR A 213 6.72 7.48 -6.31
C TYR A 213 7.85 7.29 -7.31
N ARG A 214 9.06 7.78 -6.99
CA ARG A 214 10.26 7.53 -7.81
C ARG A 214 10.63 6.04 -7.83
N VAL A 215 10.67 5.37 -6.68
CA VAL A 215 10.99 3.94 -6.58
C VAL A 215 10.01 3.09 -7.39
N LEU A 216 8.71 3.38 -7.30
CA LEU A 216 7.68 2.67 -8.06
C LEU A 216 7.84 2.86 -9.58
N ILE A 217 8.21 4.07 -10.03
CA ILE A 217 8.52 4.34 -11.44
C ILE A 217 9.72 3.51 -11.90
N GLU A 218 10.80 3.48 -11.11
CA GLU A 218 12.02 2.75 -11.44
C GLU A 218 11.78 1.24 -11.49
N LYS A 219 11.19 0.66 -10.43
CA LYS A 219 10.87 -0.78 -10.34
C LYS A 219 9.92 -1.25 -11.44
N SER A 220 8.94 -0.44 -11.81
CA SER A 220 7.99 -0.77 -12.88
C SER A 220 8.50 -0.45 -14.29
N ARG A 221 9.73 0.10 -14.44
CA ARG A 221 10.24 0.64 -15.71
C ARG A 221 9.23 1.58 -16.37
N GLY A 222 8.57 2.41 -15.55
CA GLY A 222 7.57 3.39 -15.97
C GLY A 222 6.16 2.85 -16.26
N ARG A 223 5.88 1.56 -16.00
CA ARG A 223 4.54 0.96 -16.11
C ARG A 223 3.72 1.18 -14.84
N LEU A 224 3.55 2.44 -14.46
CA LEU A 224 2.73 2.87 -13.33
C LEU A 224 1.40 3.44 -13.84
N VAL A 225 0.31 2.88 -13.36
CA VAL A 225 -1.06 3.32 -13.62
C VAL A 225 -1.63 3.90 -12.34
N ARG A 226 -2.27 5.06 -12.43
CA ARG A 226 -2.96 5.71 -11.34
C ARG A 226 -4.43 5.88 -11.70
N THR A 227 -5.34 5.74 -10.73
CA THR A 227 -6.79 5.67 -11.01
C THR A 227 -7.39 6.95 -11.61
N ASP A 228 -6.84 8.12 -11.28
CA ASP A 228 -7.30 9.42 -11.81
C ASP A 228 -6.77 9.73 -13.23
N VAL A 229 -5.49 9.44 -13.50
CA VAL A 229 -4.83 9.83 -14.75
C VAL A 229 -4.68 8.68 -15.74
N GLY A 230 -4.78 7.42 -15.31
CA GLY A 230 -4.42 6.25 -16.09
C GLY A 230 -2.90 6.06 -16.08
N VAL A 231 -2.31 5.76 -17.23
CA VAL A 231 -0.84 5.67 -17.30
C VAL A 231 -0.23 7.03 -17.05
N ILE A 232 0.64 7.13 -16.04
CA ILE A 232 1.20 8.41 -15.61
C ILE A 232 2.02 9.08 -16.71
N GLN A 233 2.09 10.41 -16.65
CA GLN A 233 2.78 11.23 -17.66
C GLN A 233 4.11 11.81 -17.16
N ASP A 234 4.59 11.35 -16.00
CA ASP A 234 5.89 11.74 -15.41
C ASP A 234 7.02 11.53 -16.43
N ALA A 235 7.92 12.51 -16.52
CA ALA A 235 9.02 12.51 -17.48
C ALA A 235 9.96 11.29 -17.30
N ARG A 236 10.20 10.87 -16.06
CA ARG A 236 11.02 9.68 -15.75
C ARG A 236 10.32 8.41 -16.24
N ALA A 237 9.02 8.29 -15.98
CA ALA A 237 8.23 7.16 -16.43
C ALA A 237 8.15 7.09 -17.97
N LYS A 238 8.10 8.24 -18.65
CA LYS A 238 8.20 8.29 -20.12
C LYS A 238 9.57 7.83 -20.62
N LYS A 239 10.65 8.26 -19.97
CA LYS A 239 12.02 7.83 -20.31
C LYS A 239 12.18 6.32 -20.18
N PHE A 240 11.81 5.73 -19.04
CA PHE A 240 11.88 4.27 -18.87
C PHE A 240 11.00 3.52 -19.88
N ARG A 241 9.79 3.99 -20.16
CA ARG A 241 8.93 3.39 -21.18
C ARG A 241 9.50 3.48 -22.59
N ALA A 242 10.26 4.54 -22.90
CA ALA A 242 10.94 4.67 -24.18
C ALA A 242 12.07 3.65 -24.36
N GLU A 243 12.67 3.17 -23.26
CA GLU A 243 13.74 2.16 -23.24
C GLU A 243 13.20 0.72 -23.27
N LEU A 244 11.88 0.51 -23.13
CA LEU A 244 11.27 -0.81 -23.28
C LEU A 244 11.44 -1.37 -24.70
N LYS A 245 11.59 -2.69 -24.80
CA LYS A 245 11.57 -3.44 -26.07
C LYS A 245 10.23 -3.25 -26.77
N ALA A 246 10.21 -3.40 -28.09
CA ALA A 246 8.99 -3.24 -28.88
C ALA A 246 7.85 -4.18 -28.43
N SER A 247 8.18 -5.42 -28.05
CA SER A 247 7.24 -6.39 -27.51
C SER A 247 6.66 -5.95 -26.16
N GLU A 248 7.52 -5.51 -25.22
CA GLU A 248 7.10 -5.01 -23.90
C GLU A 248 6.18 -3.79 -24.03
N LYS A 249 6.51 -2.85 -24.92
CA LYS A 249 5.67 -1.67 -25.22
C LYS A 249 4.31 -2.07 -25.74
N LYS A 250 4.29 -2.99 -26.71
CA LYS A 250 3.05 -3.48 -27.33
C LYS A 250 2.18 -4.18 -26.29
N GLU A 251 2.76 -5.09 -25.49
CA GLU A 251 2.04 -5.78 -24.43
C GLU A 251 1.43 -4.82 -23.42
N PHE A 252 2.22 -3.89 -22.89
CA PHE A 252 1.73 -2.91 -21.92
C PHE A 252 0.61 -2.02 -22.48
N THR A 253 0.73 -1.62 -23.75
CA THR A 253 -0.28 -0.78 -24.42
C THR A 253 -1.56 -1.56 -24.70
N ASP A 254 -1.45 -2.79 -25.21
CA ASP A 254 -2.61 -3.63 -25.55
C ASP A 254 -3.37 -4.09 -24.29
N SER A 255 -2.66 -4.27 -23.17
CA SER A 255 -3.25 -4.68 -21.90
C SER A 255 -3.93 -3.54 -21.15
N PHE A 256 -3.66 -2.26 -21.49
CA PHE A 256 -4.24 -1.12 -20.79
C PHE A 256 -5.42 -0.51 -21.54
N LYS A 257 -6.52 -0.25 -20.81
CA LYS A 257 -7.64 0.55 -21.31
C LYS A 257 -8.07 1.57 -20.27
N LYS A 258 -8.54 2.72 -20.74
CA LYS A 258 -9.12 3.78 -19.91
C LYS A 258 -10.52 4.11 -20.42
N GLY A 259 -11.50 4.00 -19.54
CA GLY A 259 -12.84 4.54 -19.73
C GLY A 259 -13.04 5.88 -19.03
N PRO A 260 -14.27 6.41 -19.00
CA PRO A 260 -14.58 7.68 -18.34
C PRO A 260 -14.31 7.65 -16.83
N ASN A 261 -14.70 6.56 -16.16
CA ASN A 261 -14.64 6.41 -14.69
C ASN A 261 -13.88 5.15 -14.24
N TRP A 262 -13.14 4.52 -15.16
CA TRP A 262 -12.43 3.27 -14.87
C TRP A 262 -11.14 3.16 -15.66
N VAL A 263 -10.22 2.37 -15.10
CA VAL A 263 -8.98 1.95 -15.74
C VAL A 263 -8.90 0.43 -15.63
N GLU A 264 -8.55 -0.22 -16.73
CA GLU A 264 -8.40 -1.67 -16.83
C GLU A 264 -6.96 -1.99 -17.18
N TYR A 265 -6.43 -3.03 -16.55
CA TYR A 265 -5.19 -3.65 -16.97
C TYR A 265 -5.38 -5.17 -17.04
N VAL A 266 -5.22 -5.73 -18.22
CA VAL A 266 -5.35 -7.17 -18.46
C VAL A 266 -4.01 -7.85 -18.17
N ILE A 267 -4.00 -8.71 -17.16
CA ILE A 267 -2.84 -9.49 -16.76
C ILE A 267 -2.87 -10.80 -17.54
N LYS A 268 -1.80 -11.08 -18.29
CA LYS A 268 -1.63 -12.35 -18.98
C LYS A 268 -0.85 -13.30 -18.07
N GLY A 269 -1.55 -14.33 -17.59
CA GLY A 269 -0.98 -15.42 -16.82
C GLY A 269 0.11 -16.16 -17.55
#